data_AF-A0A2N7NHF4-F1
#
_entry.id   AF-A0A2N7NHF4-F1
#
_cell.length_a   1.000
_cell.length_b   1.000
_cell.length_c   1.000
_cell.angle_alpha   90.00
_cell.angle_beta   90.00
_cell.angle_gamma   90.00
#
_symmetry.space_group_name_H-M   'P 1'
#
loop_
_entity.id
_entity.type
_entity.pdbx_description
1 polymer ?
#
loop_
_entity_poly.entity_id
_entity_poly.type
_entity_poly.pdbx_seq_one_letter_code
_entity_poly.pdbx_strand_id
1 'polypeptide(L)'
;MSKLLQELCELDQLIMSKLEFSEINAEEIVHLVDNREQLLQNVLQLIDSYPDVKQSSEWFEAISRTRQLVELMQSETGLVGKNLHKYRHAAKSVQQYKKFL
;
A
#
# COMPACT_ATOMS: atom_id res chain seq x y z
N MET A 1 21.81 11.35 -4.02
CA MET A 1 20.38 10.99 -4.05
C MET A 1 19.78 11.34 -5.40
N SER A 2 19.34 10.35 -6.19
CA SER A 2 18.51 10.63 -7.37
C SER A 2 17.19 11.27 -6.91
N LYS A 3 16.79 12.38 -7.53
CA LYS A 3 15.54 13.09 -7.18
C LYS A 3 14.33 12.15 -7.23
N LEU A 4 14.26 11.29 -8.24
CA LEU A 4 13.17 10.32 -8.40
C LEU A 4 13.14 9.27 -7.28
N LEU A 5 14.30 8.79 -6.83
CA LEU A 5 14.36 7.82 -5.73
C LEU A 5 14.03 8.46 -4.37
N GLN A 6 14.33 9.75 -4.22
CA GLN A 6 13.93 10.52 -3.05
C GLN A 6 12.41 10.73 -3.01
N GLU A 7 11.81 11.17 -4.12
CA GLU A 7 10.35 11.32 -4.24
C GLU A 7 9.63 9.98 -4.00
N LEU A 8 10.21 8.86 -4.47
CA LEU A 8 9.66 7.53 -4.23
C LEU A 8 9.73 7.17 -2.74
N CYS A 9 10.83 7.49 -2.07
CA CYS A 9 10.98 7.27 -0.63
C CYS A 9 9.93 8.04 0.18
N GLU A 10 9.73 9.32 -0.14
CA GLU A 10 8.76 10.18 0.54
C GLU A 10 7.33 9.67 0.34
N LEU A 11 7.00 9.26 -0.88
CA LEU A 11 5.68 8.72 -1.19
C LEU A 11 5.44 7.36 -0.54
N ASP A 12 6.45 6.47 -0.52
CA ASP A 12 6.40 5.19 0.19
C ASP A 12 6.11 5.42 1.69
N GLN A 13 6.85 6.34 2.32
CA GLN A 13 6.66 6.69 3.73
C GLN A 13 5.28 7.28 4.00
N LEU A 14 4.79 8.14 3.10
CA LEU A 14 3.44 8.69 3.21
C LEU A 14 2.39 7.58 3.16
N ILE A 15 2.46 6.68 2.17
CA ILE A 15 1.50 5.56 2.07
C ILE A 15 1.56 4.68 3.32
N MET A 16 2.76 4.31 3.78
CA MET A 16 2.93 3.52 5.00
C MET A 16 2.28 4.20 6.20
N SER A 17 2.54 5.50 6.41
CA SER A 17 1.93 6.25 7.51
C SER A 17 0.40 6.28 7.44
N LYS A 18 -0.17 6.34 6.22
CA LYS A 18 -1.62 6.35 5.99
C LYS A 18 -2.27 5.00 6.25
N LEU A 19 -1.55 3.91 6.03
CA LEU A 19 -2.00 2.54 6.32
C LEU A 19 -1.92 2.19 7.82
N GLU A 20 -1.10 2.89 8.60
CA GLU A 20 -1.00 2.69 10.06
C GLU A 20 -2.16 3.33 10.86
N PHE A 21 -3.00 4.15 10.22
CA PHE A 21 -4.18 4.71 10.88
C PHE A 21 -5.23 3.64 11.16
N SER A 22 -5.93 3.76 12.30
CA SER A 22 -7.01 2.83 12.67
C SER A 22 -8.20 2.86 11.71
N GLU A 23 -8.39 3.98 11.01
CA GLU A 23 -9.38 4.14 9.95
C GLU A 23 -8.67 4.56 8.66
N ILE A 24 -8.56 3.62 7.72
CA ILE A 24 -7.90 3.84 6.43
C ILE A 24 -8.86 4.59 5.50
N ASN A 25 -8.43 5.73 4.98
CA ASN A 25 -9.11 6.41 3.88
C ASN A 25 -8.74 5.73 2.55
N ALA A 26 -9.62 4.83 2.07
CA ALA A 26 -9.36 4.06 0.86
C ALA A 26 -9.17 4.93 -0.40
N GLU A 27 -9.92 6.03 -0.54
CA GLU A 27 -9.79 6.92 -1.70
C GLU A 27 -8.43 7.63 -1.72
N GLU A 28 -7.96 8.09 -0.55
CA GLU A 28 -6.64 8.67 -0.41
C GLU A 28 -5.54 7.66 -0.74
N ILE A 29 -5.65 6.42 -0.23
CA ILE A 29 -4.69 5.36 -0.54
C ILE A 29 -4.64 5.05 -2.04
N VAL A 30 -5.79 4.95 -2.72
CA VAL A 30 -5.85 4.73 -4.18
C VAL A 30 -5.11 5.84 -4.90
N HIS A 31 -5.39 7.11 -4.57
CA HIS A 31 -4.69 8.24 -5.18
C HIS A 31 -3.17 8.21 -4.97
N LEU A 32 -2.70 7.86 -3.77
CA LEU A 32 -1.28 7.78 -3.48
C LEU A 32 -0.60 6.61 -4.22
N VAL A 33 -1.27 5.46 -4.35
CA VAL A 33 -0.77 4.30 -5.09
C VAL A 33 -0.71 4.58 -6.59
N ASP A 34 -1.70 5.28 -7.15
CA ASP A 34 -1.69 5.70 -8.56
C ASP A 34 -0.52 6.66 -8.84
N ASN A 35 -0.29 7.63 -7.95
CA ASN A 35 0.86 8.53 -8.04
C ASN A 35 2.19 7.76 -7.97
N ARG A 36 2.23 6.72 -7.13
CA ARG A 36 3.41 5.86 -6.98
C ARG A 36 3.68 5.07 -8.26
N GLU A 37 2.64 4.54 -8.90
CA GLU A 37 2.78 3.83 -10.18
C GLU A 37 3.38 4.75 -11.25
N GLN A 38 2.87 5.98 -11.38
CA GLN A 38 3.40 6.96 -12.33
C GLN A 38 4.87 7.29 -12.05
N LEU A 39 5.24 7.49 -10.78
CA LEU A 39 6.62 7.76 -10.40
C LEU A 39 7.54 6.57 -10.69
N LEU A 40 7.08 5.34 -10.47
CA LEU A 40 7.85 4.14 -10.77
C LEU A 40 8.18 4.01 -12.26
N GLN A 41 7.29 4.45 -13.17
CA GLN A 41 7.61 4.47 -14.60
C GLN A 41 8.82 5.35 -14.90
N ASN A 42 8.91 6.52 -14.25
CA ASN A 42 10.06 7.42 -14.39
C ASN A 42 11.34 6.81 -13.78
N VAL A 43 11.21 6.12 -12.64
CA VAL A 43 12.34 5.41 -11.99
C VAL A 43 12.85 4.29 -12.89
N LEU A 44 11.97 3.53 -13.56
CA LEU A 44 12.36 2.49 -14.51
C LEU A 44 13.12 3.08 -15.71
N GLN A 45 12.64 4.19 -16.28
CA GLN A 45 13.34 4.89 -17.36
C GLN A 45 14.72 5.40 -16.94
N LEU A 46 14.85 5.92 -15.71
CA LEU A 46 16.12 6.34 -15.15
C LEU A 46 17.11 5.16 -15.10
N ILE A 47 16.63 4.00 -14.66
CA ILE A 47 17.46 2.80 -14.53
C ILE A 47 17.87 2.23 -15.88
N ASP A 48 16.98 2.29 -16.88
CA ASP A 48 17.31 1.88 -18.24
C ASP A 48 18.36 2.81 -18.88
N SER A 49 18.27 4.12 -18.58
CA SER A 49 19.22 5.13 -19.05
C SER A 49 20.57 5.09 -18.31
N TYR A 50 20.54 4.69 -17.04
CA TYR A 50 21.71 4.65 -16.16
C TYR A 50 21.73 3.35 -15.34
N PRO A 51 22.17 2.23 -15.95
CA PRO A 51 22.14 0.92 -15.31
C PRO A 51 22.91 0.82 -13.99
N ASP A 52 23.93 1.65 -13.79
CA ASP A 52 24.74 1.70 -12.57
C ASP A 52 23.94 2.10 -11.32
N VAL A 53 22.78 2.75 -11.49
CA VAL A 53 21.84 3.04 -10.39
C VAL A 53 21.44 1.75 -9.66
N LYS A 54 21.40 0.60 -10.36
CA LYS A 54 21.07 -0.70 -9.74
C LYS A 54 22.08 -1.15 -8.68
N GLN A 55 23.29 -0.56 -8.67
CA GLN A 55 24.34 -0.87 -7.70
C GLN A 55 24.36 0.12 -6.53
N SER A 56 23.53 1.17 -6.57
CA SER A 56 23.49 2.20 -5.55
C SER A 56 22.76 1.72 -4.29
N SER A 57 23.19 2.20 -3.12
CA SER A 57 22.53 1.89 -1.85
C SER A 57 21.09 2.39 -1.84
N GLU A 58 20.83 3.55 -2.43
CA GLU A 58 19.48 4.13 -2.52
C GLU A 58 18.51 3.22 -3.28
N TRP A 59 18.98 2.56 -4.34
CA TRP A 59 18.17 1.62 -5.09
C TRP A 59 17.85 0.37 -4.26
N PHE A 60 18.84 -0.19 -3.56
CA PHE A 60 18.60 -1.32 -2.66
C PHE A 60 17.62 -0.96 -1.54
N GLU A 61 17.73 0.23 -0.97
CA GLU A 61 16.78 0.73 0.03
C GLU A 61 15.37 0.91 -0.56
N ALA A 62 15.24 1.42 -1.78
CA ALA A 62 13.94 1.57 -2.45
C ALA A 62 13.26 0.20 -2.71
N ILE A 63 14.03 -0.82 -3.08
CA ILE A 63 13.52 -2.20 -3.19
C ILE A 63 13.06 -2.71 -1.82
N SER A 64 13.86 -2.48 -0.77
CA SER A 64 13.52 -2.90 0.60
C SER A 64 12.22 -2.27 1.07
N ARG A 65 12.08 -0.95 0.92
CA ARG A 65 10.83 -0.23 1.25
C ARG A 65 9.64 -0.71 0.43
N THR A 66 9.84 -0.98 -0.87
CA THR A 66 8.77 -1.53 -1.71
C THR A 66 8.26 -2.86 -1.18
N ARG A 67 9.14 -3.75 -0.71
CA ARG A 67 8.73 -5.03 -0.11
C ARG A 67 7.91 -4.82 1.17
N GLN A 68 8.40 -3.95 2.06
CA GLN A 68 7.70 -3.61 3.31
C GLN A 68 6.31 -3.03 3.05
N LEU A 69 6.19 -2.11 2.08
CA LEU A 69 4.92 -1.50 1.71
C LEU A 69 3.93 -2.55 1.17
N VAL A 70 4.39 -3.45 0.30
CA VAL A 70 3.54 -4.53 -0.23
C VAL A 70 3.04 -5.45 0.88
N GLU A 71 3.92 -5.84 1.81
CA GLU A 71 3.54 -6.66 2.97
C GLU A 71 2.51 -5.96 3.84
N LEU A 72 2.68 -4.66 4.11
CA LEU A 72 1.73 -3.86 4.88
C LEU A 72 0.36 -3.77 4.19
N MET A 73 0.33 -3.44 2.90
CA MET A 73 -0.93 -3.38 2.13
C MET A 73 -1.67 -4.73 2.12
N GLN A 74 -0.94 -5.85 2.01
CA GLN A 74 -1.51 -7.20 2.07
C GLN A 74 -2.08 -7.51 3.45
N SER A 75 -1.37 -7.14 4.52
CA SER A 75 -1.83 -7.30 5.91
C SER A 75 -3.15 -6.55 6.14
N GLU A 76 -3.19 -5.26 5.78
CA GLU A 76 -4.37 -4.42 5.97
C GLU A 76 -5.57 -4.92 5.15
N THR A 77 -5.34 -5.29 3.88
CA THR A 77 -6.38 -5.90 3.05
C THR A 77 -6.93 -7.19 3.68
N GLY A 78 -6.05 -8.01 4.26
CA GLY A 78 -6.43 -9.22 4.98
C GLY A 78 -7.26 -8.95 6.23
N LEU A 79 -6.93 -7.92 7.01
CA LEU A 79 -7.69 -7.50 8.19
C LEU A 79 -9.09 -7.02 7.83
N VAL A 80 -9.21 -6.17 6.80
CA VAL A 80 -10.50 -5.70 6.28
C VAL A 80 -11.36 -6.89 5.83
N GLY A 81 -10.77 -7.84 5.10
CA GLY A 81 -11.47 -9.06 4.67
C GLY A 81 -12.02 -9.90 5.84
N LYS A 82 -11.22 -10.08 6.91
CA LYS A 82 -11.65 -10.79 8.13
C LYS A 82 -12.79 -10.05 8.85
N ASN A 83 -12.71 -8.73 8.95
CA ASN A 83 -13.74 -7.91 9.59
C ASN A 83 -15.06 -7.96 8.82
N LEU A 84 -15.02 -7.86 7.49
CA LEU A 84 -16.18 -8.01 6.63
C LEU A 84 -16.84 -9.38 6.78
N HIS A 85 -16.04 -10.44 6.86
CA HIS A 85 -16.55 -11.79 7.10
C HIS A 85 -17.30 -11.89 8.43
N LYS A 86 -16.71 -11.41 9.54
CA LYS A 86 -17.36 -11.37 10.86
C LYS A 86 -18.68 -10.61 10.83
N TYR A 87 -18.70 -9.43 10.20
CA TYR A 87 -19.90 -8.61 10.05
C TYR A 87 -21.03 -9.36 9.31
N ARG A 88 -20.70 -9.98 8.17
CA ARG A 88 -21.67 -10.79 7.39
C ARG A 88 -22.23 -11.96 8.19
N HIS A 89 -21.40 -12.63 8.99
CA HIS A 89 -21.86 -13.69 9.88
C HIS A 89 -22.82 -13.17 10.96
N ALA A 90 -22.47 -12.09 11.65
CA ALA A 90 -23.34 -11.48 12.65
C ALA A 90 -24.69 -11.03 12.05
N ALA A 91 -24.67 -10.41 10.87
CA ALA A 91 -25.89 -10.00 10.17
C ALA A 91 -26.81 -11.19 9.83
N LYS A 92 -26.26 -12.31 9.39
CA LYS A 92 -27.03 -13.55 9.16
C LYS A 92 -27.65 -14.07 10.45
N SER A 93 -26.90 -14.09 11.54
CA SER A 93 -27.44 -14.50 12.86
C SER A 93 -28.58 -13.59 13.31
N VAL A 94 -28.45 -12.27 13.16
CA VAL A 94 -29.53 -11.31 13.47
C VAL A 94 -30.78 -11.57 12.61
N GLN A 95 -30.61 -11.82 11.32
CA GLN A 95 -31.73 -12.18 10.43
C GLN A 95 -32.45 -13.46 10.87
N GLN A 96 -31.73 -14.45 11.43
CA GLN A 96 -32.35 -15.65 11.97
C GLN A 96 -33.21 -15.34 13.19
N TYR A 97 -32.72 -14.53 14.13
CA TYR A 97 -33.49 -14.10 15.31
C TYR A 97 -34.75 -13.33 14.94
N LYS A 98 -34.69 -12.46 13.93
CA LYS A 98 -35.85 -11.71 13.43
C LYS A 98 -37.00 -12.59 12.91
N LYS A 99 -36.78 -13.88 12.63
CA LYS A 99 -37.86 -14.79 12.23
C LYS A 99 -38.76 -15.23 13.40
N PHE A 100 -38.32 -14.99 14.63
CA PHE A 100 -39.01 -15.37 15.85
C PHE A 100 -39.58 -14.17 16.62
N LEU A 101 -39.47 -12.96 16.06
CA LEU A 101 -40.08 -11.72 16.53
C LEU A 101 -41.19 -11.32 15.56
#